data_AF-A0A2Z3I6I8-F1
#
_entry.id   AF-A0A2Z3I6I8-F1
#
_cell.length_a   1.000
_cell.length_b   1.000
_cell.length_c   1.000
_cell.angle_alpha   90.00
_cell.angle_beta   90.00
_cell.angle_gamma   90.00
#
_symmetry.space_group_name_H-M   'P 1'
#
loop_
_entity.id
_entity.type
_entity.pdbx_description
1 polymer ?
#
loop_
_entity_poly.entity_id
_entity_poly.type
_entity_poly.pdbx_seq_one_letter_code
_entity_poly.pdbx_strand_id
1 'polypeptide(L)'
;MPSLISLGKASAQGGPTVTPSSLAGVSYVGKPISISIDGFVGDYEYRALVRHETDPSWNFDAPWHESPNLEVTPDREGVLSINIQVRQTGSDTLSLNKWIGQTQVFSSVKAVTLLAQPLNRFKRASIPSDLSEIASRLDWRASVHSPSDFAAFVRSHMSRSGDLRTIVQSDDGIFALSAMQIVSGLWHYGNFDNLSVTGCVRNNENLPEPKSSIKFAEYLSAEIGCCEDYATVLSMALEIAGIQNRVVLLETHALNEVFIDDEWWTLDANIGVAYQAAWEQVVDGASEVNVYTFPHEGMRLGSRIYSAPLNNIRTSFVAQLAAGLMFKFDRYLPTDWISNYNNDGFFPSGTRKITAVE
;
A
#
# COMPACT_ATOMS: atom_id res chain seq x y z
N MET A 1 35.94 -13.44 20.52
CA MET A 1 35.69 -12.07 20.02
C MET A 1 36.31 -11.97 18.63
N PRO A 2 35.54 -11.99 17.54
CA PRO A 2 36.10 -11.82 16.21
C PRO A 2 36.24 -10.33 15.88
N SER A 3 37.38 -10.01 15.26
CA SER A 3 37.83 -8.69 14.86
C SER A 3 36.95 -8.06 13.79
N LEU A 4 36.50 -6.83 14.05
CA LEU A 4 35.95 -5.91 13.05
C LEU A 4 37.06 -5.51 12.06
N ILE A 5 36.94 -5.98 10.82
CA ILE A 5 37.73 -5.49 9.69
C ILE A 5 37.13 -4.13 9.28
N SER A 6 37.88 -3.07 9.55
CA SER A 6 37.62 -1.72 9.07
C SER A 6 37.71 -1.69 7.54
N LEU A 7 36.58 -1.55 6.86
CA LEU A 7 36.55 -1.20 5.44
C LEU A 7 36.89 0.29 5.28
N GLY A 8 38.09 0.54 4.76
CA GLY A 8 38.57 1.89 4.45
C GLY A 8 37.64 2.60 3.44
N LYS A 9 37.30 3.85 3.74
CA LYS A 9 36.69 4.78 2.78
C LYS A 9 37.73 5.09 1.70
N ALA A 10 37.62 4.44 0.55
CA ALA A 10 38.29 4.89 -0.67
C ALA A 10 37.56 6.14 -1.20
N SER A 11 38.29 7.23 -1.36
CA SER A 11 37.81 8.48 -1.95
C SER A 11 37.50 8.27 -3.44
N ALA A 12 36.23 8.44 -3.81
CA ALA A 12 35.79 8.38 -5.21
C ALA A 12 36.25 9.64 -5.97
N GLN A 13 37.30 9.50 -6.79
CA GLN A 13 37.41 10.31 -8.00
C GLN A 13 36.25 9.93 -8.93
N GLY A 14 35.69 10.92 -9.64
CA GLY A 14 34.45 10.83 -10.42
C GLY A 14 34.41 9.70 -11.45
N GLY A 15 34.08 8.50 -10.98
CA GLY A 15 33.75 7.36 -11.80
C GLY A 15 32.38 7.53 -12.45
N PRO A 16 32.09 6.75 -13.50
CA PRO A 16 30.79 6.80 -14.17
C PRO A 16 29.64 6.57 -13.18
N THR A 17 28.56 7.34 -13.32
CA THR A 17 27.34 7.14 -12.54
C THR A 17 26.60 5.95 -13.12
N VAL A 18 26.69 4.81 -12.43
CA VAL A 18 26.06 3.55 -12.87
C VAL A 18 24.65 3.44 -12.29
N THR A 19 23.66 3.38 -13.18
CA THR A 19 22.25 3.17 -12.81
C THR A 19 21.80 1.81 -13.35
N PRO A 20 21.81 0.74 -12.54
CA PRO A 20 21.19 -0.51 -12.95
C PRO A 20 19.69 -0.31 -13.14
N SER A 21 19.07 -1.09 -14.04
CA SER A 21 17.62 -1.17 -14.13
C SER A 21 17.01 -1.51 -12.76
N SER A 22 15.82 -0.96 -12.47
CA SER A 22 15.09 -1.36 -11.26
C SER A 22 14.76 -2.85 -11.35
N LEU A 23 15.06 -3.59 -10.27
CA LEU A 23 14.64 -4.97 -10.17
C LEU A 23 13.12 -5.03 -10.08
N ALA A 24 12.50 -5.96 -10.81
CA ALA A 24 11.09 -6.28 -10.61
C ALA A 24 10.90 -6.80 -9.18
N GLY A 25 9.85 -6.35 -8.49
CA GLY A 25 9.56 -6.82 -7.12
C GLY A 25 9.26 -8.32 -7.05
N VAL A 26 8.85 -8.92 -8.17
CA VAL A 26 8.52 -10.34 -8.30
C VAL A 26 9.18 -10.93 -9.57
N SER A 27 9.68 -12.16 -9.45
CA SER A 27 10.16 -13.00 -10.55
C SER A 27 9.71 -14.46 -10.38
N TYR A 28 10.12 -15.32 -11.31
CA TYR A 28 9.75 -16.72 -11.35
C TYR A 28 10.95 -17.63 -11.56
N VAL A 29 10.90 -18.83 -10.98
CA VAL A 29 11.89 -19.88 -11.22
C VAL A 29 11.96 -20.16 -12.73
N GLY A 30 13.17 -20.13 -13.28
CA GLY A 30 13.44 -20.35 -14.69
C GLY A 30 13.16 -19.14 -15.60
N LYS A 31 12.67 -18.01 -15.06
CA LYS A 31 12.46 -16.78 -15.85
C LYS A 31 13.67 -15.84 -15.69
N PRO A 32 14.35 -15.45 -16.79
CA PRO A 32 15.46 -14.50 -16.72
C PRO A 32 15.04 -13.14 -16.16
N ILE A 33 15.88 -12.59 -15.30
CA ILE A 33 15.86 -11.20 -14.84
C ILE A 33 16.95 -10.46 -15.61
N SER A 34 16.54 -9.53 -16.48
CA SER A 34 17.47 -8.72 -17.26
C SER A 34 17.96 -7.52 -16.46
N ILE A 35 19.28 -7.34 -16.40
CA ILE A 35 19.94 -6.24 -15.72
C ILE A 35 20.80 -5.52 -16.76
N SER A 36 20.54 -4.23 -16.97
CA SER A 36 21.34 -3.40 -17.86
C SER A 36 22.24 -2.48 -17.04
N ILE A 37 23.51 -2.37 -17.44
CA ILE A 37 24.54 -1.59 -16.76
C ILE A 37 25.06 -0.52 -17.72
N ASP A 38 24.66 0.73 -17.51
CA ASP A 38 25.12 1.86 -18.31
C ASP A 38 26.30 2.60 -17.67
N GLY A 39 27.05 3.32 -18.51
CA GLY A 39 28.04 4.31 -18.08
C GLY A 39 29.52 3.88 -18.20
N PHE A 40 29.81 2.64 -18.57
CA PHE A 40 31.18 2.21 -18.86
C PHE A 40 31.48 2.33 -20.36
N VAL A 41 32.63 2.94 -20.70
CA VAL A 41 33.15 3.05 -22.07
C VAL A 41 34.49 2.35 -22.13
N GLY A 42 34.63 1.37 -23.03
CA GLY A 42 35.84 0.57 -23.21
C GLY A 42 35.65 -0.90 -22.83
N ASP A 43 36.77 -1.61 -22.67
CA ASP A 43 36.78 -3.06 -22.42
C ASP A 43 36.57 -3.35 -20.92
N TYR A 44 35.33 -3.68 -20.58
CA TYR A 44 34.92 -4.06 -19.24
C TYR A 44 34.26 -5.43 -19.23
N GLU A 45 34.40 -6.10 -18.10
CA GLU A 45 33.71 -7.33 -17.78
C GLU A 45 32.75 -7.10 -16.60
N TYR A 46 31.63 -7.81 -16.65
CA TYR A 46 30.49 -7.66 -15.76
C TYR A 46 30.10 -9.02 -15.19
N ARG A 47 29.66 -9.06 -13.94
CA ARG A 47 29.00 -10.25 -13.39
C ARG A 47 27.91 -9.91 -12.39
N ALA A 48 26.91 -10.76 -12.33
CA ALA A 48 25.87 -10.71 -11.32
C ALA A 48 26.17 -11.73 -10.22
N LEU A 49 26.34 -11.24 -9.01
CA LEU A 49 26.34 -12.05 -7.80
C LEU A 49 24.90 -12.14 -7.29
N VAL A 50 24.49 -13.34 -6.93
CA VAL A 50 23.19 -13.66 -6.36
C VAL A 50 23.36 -14.37 -5.03
N ARG A 51 22.36 -14.19 -4.16
CA ARG A 51 22.25 -14.85 -2.87
C ARG A 51 20.79 -15.11 -2.57
N HIS A 52 20.47 -16.34 -2.17
CA HIS A 52 19.13 -16.71 -1.71
C HIS A 52 19.00 -16.53 -0.20
N GLU A 53 17.79 -16.30 0.30
CA GLU A 53 17.56 -16.23 1.74
C GLU A 53 17.93 -17.53 2.47
N THR A 54 17.68 -18.68 1.84
CA THR A 54 18.01 -20.01 2.39
C THR A 54 19.49 -20.37 2.25
N ASP A 55 20.25 -19.63 1.44
CA ASP A 55 21.70 -19.82 1.26
C ASP A 55 22.38 -18.44 1.27
N PRO A 56 22.85 -18.00 2.45
CA PRO A 56 23.36 -16.65 2.63
C PRO A 56 24.73 -16.42 1.96
N SER A 57 25.28 -17.41 1.27
CA SER A 57 26.52 -17.24 0.51
C SER A 57 26.24 -16.58 -0.85
N TRP A 58 27.08 -15.62 -1.23
CA TRP A 58 27.07 -15.10 -2.59
C TRP A 58 27.77 -16.10 -3.51
N ASN A 59 27.25 -16.27 -4.73
CA ASN A 59 27.88 -17.10 -5.77
C ASN A 59 29.13 -16.40 -6.37
N PHE A 60 30.20 -16.26 -5.58
CA PHE A 60 31.42 -15.58 -6.01
C PHE A 60 32.10 -16.18 -7.26
N ASP A 61 31.74 -17.41 -7.64
CA ASP A 61 32.22 -18.10 -8.84
C ASP A 61 31.42 -17.76 -10.11
N ALA A 62 30.50 -16.78 -10.04
CA ALA A 62 29.77 -16.30 -11.22
C ALA A 62 30.75 -15.85 -12.33
N PRO A 63 30.53 -16.27 -13.59
CA PRO A 63 31.40 -15.94 -14.70
C PRO A 63 31.36 -14.44 -15.01
N TRP A 64 32.48 -13.95 -15.52
CA TRP A 64 32.59 -12.61 -16.08
C TRP A 64 32.09 -12.61 -17.53
N HIS A 65 31.35 -11.57 -17.89
CA HIS A 65 30.76 -11.37 -19.22
C HIS A 65 31.24 -10.04 -19.81
N GLU A 66 31.49 -9.97 -21.10
CA GLU A 66 31.83 -8.70 -21.79
C GLU A 66 30.58 -7.84 -22.08
N SER A 67 29.39 -8.42 -21.93
CA SER A 67 28.11 -7.73 -22.15
C SER A 67 27.70 -6.92 -20.91
N PRO A 68 27.33 -5.64 -21.06
CA PRO A 68 26.73 -4.84 -19.98
C PRO A 68 25.29 -5.26 -19.66
N ASN A 69 24.69 -6.10 -20.50
CA ASN A 69 23.39 -6.72 -20.24
C ASN A 69 23.63 -8.12 -19.65
N LEU A 70 23.22 -8.29 -18.40
CA LEU A 70 23.30 -9.55 -17.67
C LEU A 70 21.92 -10.17 -17.53
N GLU A 71 21.90 -11.50 -17.47
CA GLU A 71 20.70 -12.26 -17.17
C GLU A 71 20.93 -13.11 -15.92
N VAL A 72 20.04 -12.98 -14.96
CA VAL A 72 19.98 -13.83 -13.78
C VAL A 72 18.74 -14.70 -13.88
N THR A 73 18.91 -16.02 -13.97
CA THR A 73 17.78 -16.96 -14.00
C THR A 73 17.67 -17.65 -12.65
N PRO A 74 16.66 -17.33 -11.83
CA PRO A 74 16.48 -17.98 -10.53
C PRO A 74 16.20 -19.47 -10.69
N ASP A 75 16.86 -20.32 -9.90
CA ASP A 75 16.70 -21.77 -9.95
C ASP A 75 15.74 -22.33 -8.88
N ARG A 76 15.38 -21.51 -7.89
CA ARG A 76 14.53 -21.89 -6.76
C ARG A 76 13.70 -20.72 -6.23
N GLU A 77 12.68 -21.04 -5.45
CA GLU A 77 11.81 -20.05 -4.80
C GLU A 77 12.53 -19.28 -3.67
N GLY A 78 11.95 -18.14 -3.27
CA GLY A 78 12.36 -17.36 -2.11
C GLY A 78 12.84 -15.95 -2.47
N VAL A 79 13.40 -15.24 -1.50
CA VAL A 79 13.99 -13.92 -1.75
C VAL A 79 15.36 -14.08 -2.40
N LEU A 80 15.53 -13.47 -3.56
CA LEU A 80 16.78 -13.41 -4.32
C LEU A 80 17.40 -12.00 -4.17
N SER A 81 18.56 -11.92 -3.53
CA SER A 81 19.37 -10.69 -3.46
C SER A 81 20.34 -10.65 -4.63
N ILE A 82 20.52 -9.49 -5.27
CA ILE A 82 21.43 -9.33 -6.41
C ILE A 82 22.43 -8.20 -6.17
N ASN A 83 23.69 -8.44 -6.51
CA ASN A 83 24.80 -7.49 -6.52
C ASN A 83 25.51 -7.57 -7.88
N ILE A 84 25.98 -6.43 -8.38
CA ILE A 84 26.73 -6.33 -9.63
C ILE A 84 28.17 -5.96 -9.35
N GLN A 85 29.08 -6.68 -10.01
CA GLN A 85 30.49 -6.34 -10.06
C GLN A 85 30.92 -6.03 -11.49
N VAL A 86 31.80 -5.04 -11.62
CA VAL A 86 32.40 -4.63 -12.90
C VAL A 86 33.89 -4.48 -12.71
N ARG A 87 34.67 -4.89 -13.70
CA ARG A 87 36.13 -4.69 -13.76
C ARG A 87 36.57 -4.42 -15.18
N GLN A 88 37.74 -3.82 -15.34
CA GLN A 88 38.36 -3.72 -16.66
C GLN A 88 38.82 -5.11 -17.12
N THR A 89 38.66 -5.42 -18.41
CA THR A 89 39.04 -6.74 -18.97
C THR A 89 40.50 -7.07 -18.65
N GLY A 90 40.73 -8.26 -18.08
CA GLY A 90 42.07 -8.72 -17.67
C GLY A 90 42.61 -8.13 -16.36
N SER A 91 41.83 -7.31 -15.65
CA SER A 91 42.18 -6.79 -14.32
C SER A 91 41.55 -7.62 -13.20
N ASP A 92 42.19 -7.67 -12.04
CA ASP A 92 41.59 -8.19 -10.80
C ASP A 92 40.95 -7.10 -9.94
N THR A 93 41.10 -5.83 -10.33
CA THR A 93 40.56 -4.70 -9.57
C THR A 93 39.13 -4.40 -10.01
N LEU A 94 38.21 -4.39 -9.05
CA LEU A 94 36.82 -4.03 -9.27
C LEU A 94 36.68 -2.51 -9.48
N SER A 95 36.05 -2.14 -10.60
CA SER A 95 35.59 -0.79 -10.88
C SER A 95 34.21 -0.51 -10.25
N LEU A 96 33.41 -1.56 -10.03
CA LEU A 96 32.12 -1.50 -9.34
C LEU A 96 31.89 -2.73 -8.47
N ASN A 97 31.28 -2.53 -7.31
CA ASN A 97 30.69 -3.58 -6.47
C ASN A 97 29.44 -3.00 -5.78
N LYS A 98 28.27 -3.22 -6.38
CA LYS A 98 27.03 -2.52 -6.01
C LYS A 98 25.89 -3.50 -5.79
N TRP A 99 25.31 -3.46 -4.59
CA TRP A 99 24.04 -4.12 -4.33
C TRP A 99 22.91 -3.39 -5.06
N ILE A 100 22.10 -4.12 -5.80
CA ILE A 100 21.05 -3.55 -6.65
C ILE A 100 19.62 -3.80 -6.12
N GLY A 101 19.45 -4.77 -5.21
CA GLY A 101 18.18 -4.99 -4.52
C GLY A 101 17.87 -6.45 -4.24
N GLN A 102 16.58 -6.70 -4.01
CA GLN A 102 15.98 -8.02 -3.77
C GLN A 102 14.72 -8.18 -4.63
N THR A 103 14.43 -9.43 -5.02
CA THR A 103 13.19 -9.81 -5.72
C THR A 103 12.62 -11.08 -5.10
N GLN A 104 11.30 -11.18 -5.01
CA GLN A 104 10.62 -12.39 -4.56
C GLN A 104 10.46 -13.35 -5.75
N VAL A 105 10.98 -14.57 -5.64
CA VAL A 105 10.90 -15.60 -6.68
C VAL A 105 9.85 -16.66 -6.33
N PHE A 106 8.95 -16.96 -7.27
CA PHE A 106 7.94 -18.00 -7.15
C PHE A 106 8.17 -19.14 -8.15
N SER A 107 7.86 -20.40 -7.82
CA SER A 107 7.81 -21.46 -8.84
C SER A 107 6.63 -21.25 -9.78
N SER A 108 6.63 -21.94 -10.92
CA SER A 108 5.46 -21.95 -11.82
C SER A 108 4.20 -22.50 -11.14
N VAL A 109 4.34 -23.53 -10.30
CA VAL A 109 3.22 -24.07 -9.52
C VAL A 109 2.72 -23.04 -8.54
N LYS A 110 3.61 -22.43 -7.74
CA LYS A 110 3.23 -21.40 -6.78
C LYS A 110 2.71 -20.14 -7.46
N ALA A 111 3.19 -19.80 -8.66
CA ALA A 111 2.65 -18.72 -9.48
C ALA A 111 1.24 -19.01 -9.93
N VAL A 112 0.97 -20.22 -10.45
CA VAL A 112 -0.39 -20.65 -10.81
C VAL A 112 -1.28 -20.71 -9.57
N THR A 113 -0.76 -21.19 -8.45
CA THR A 113 -1.45 -21.18 -7.15
C THR A 113 -1.71 -19.75 -6.68
N LEU A 114 -0.78 -18.80 -6.82
CA LEU A 114 -0.97 -17.39 -6.48
C LEU A 114 -1.91 -16.67 -7.44
N LEU A 115 -2.04 -17.16 -8.67
CA LEU A 115 -3.03 -16.69 -9.65
C LEU A 115 -4.41 -17.33 -9.41
N ALA A 116 -4.49 -18.53 -8.82
CA ALA A 116 -5.72 -19.30 -8.62
C ALA A 116 -6.30 -19.24 -7.18
N GLN A 117 -5.45 -19.13 -6.15
CA GLN A 117 -5.81 -18.94 -4.74
C GLN A 117 -6.56 -17.64 -4.41
N PRO A 118 -6.38 -16.51 -5.13
CA PRO A 118 -7.04 -15.25 -4.82
C PRO A 118 -8.57 -15.34 -4.71
N LEU A 119 -9.18 -16.37 -5.32
CA LEU A 119 -10.62 -16.56 -5.31
C LEU A 119 -11.13 -17.48 -4.21
N ASN A 120 -10.29 -18.38 -3.67
CA ASN A 120 -10.75 -19.41 -2.74
C ASN A 120 -10.56 -19.02 -1.26
N ARG A 121 -9.57 -18.18 -0.93
CA ARG A 121 -9.32 -17.79 0.46
C ARG A 121 -10.18 -16.62 0.95
N PHE A 122 -10.65 -15.78 0.03
CA PHE A 122 -11.56 -14.68 0.34
C PHE A 122 -13.00 -15.15 0.23
N LYS A 123 -13.65 -15.36 1.39
CA LYS A 123 -15.08 -15.66 1.49
C LYS A 123 -15.86 -14.36 1.37
N ARG A 124 -16.33 -14.06 0.16
CA ARG A 124 -16.93 -12.75 -0.16
C ARG A 124 -18.43 -12.73 0.11
N ALA A 125 -18.89 -11.68 0.78
CA ALA A 125 -20.30 -11.37 0.94
C ALA A 125 -20.57 -9.89 0.58
N SER A 126 -21.68 -9.63 -0.09
CA SER A 126 -22.15 -8.27 -0.35
C SER A 126 -23.21 -7.91 0.67
N ILE A 127 -23.03 -6.81 1.39
CA ILE A 127 -23.95 -6.35 2.43
C ILE A 127 -24.70 -5.13 1.89
N PRO A 128 -26.02 -5.21 1.67
CA PRO A 128 -26.82 -4.08 1.22
C PRO A 128 -26.73 -2.89 2.19
N SER A 129 -26.71 -1.67 1.65
CA SER A 129 -26.65 -0.42 2.42
C SER A 129 -26.95 0.79 1.55
N ASP A 130 -27.55 1.83 2.12
CA ASP A 130 -27.76 3.15 1.52
C ASP A 130 -26.82 4.22 2.14
N LEU A 131 -25.94 3.85 3.07
CA LEU A 131 -25.10 4.81 3.82
C LEU A 131 -24.17 5.63 2.93
N SER A 132 -23.53 4.99 1.95
CA SER A 132 -22.66 5.68 0.99
C SER A 132 -23.46 6.68 0.13
N GLU A 133 -24.69 6.33 -0.24
CA GLU A 133 -25.59 7.25 -0.97
C GLU A 133 -26.01 8.44 -0.09
N ILE A 134 -26.35 8.20 1.18
CA ILE A 134 -26.70 9.27 2.13
C ILE A 134 -25.50 10.23 2.29
N ALA A 135 -24.30 9.67 2.47
CA ALA A 135 -23.09 10.45 2.65
C ALA A 135 -22.70 11.26 1.39
N SER A 136 -23.08 10.78 0.21
CA SER A 136 -22.91 11.49 -1.04
C SER A 136 -23.93 12.61 -1.25
N ARG A 137 -24.75 12.97 -0.25
CA ARG A 137 -25.57 14.18 -0.28
C ARG A 137 -24.77 15.32 0.38
N LEU A 138 -25.03 16.58 -0.03
CA LEU A 138 -24.27 17.76 0.47
C LEU A 138 -25.00 18.44 1.65
N ASP A 139 -26.29 18.23 1.78
CA ASP A 139 -27.20 18.95 2.69
C ASP A 139 -26.83 18.80 4.17
N TRP A 140 -26.43 17.61 4.59
CA TRP A 140 -26.05 17.37 5.99
C TRP A 140 -24.65 17.90 6.32
N ARG A 141 -23.74 17.98 5.34
CA ARG A 141 -22.32 18.31 5.58
C ARG A 141 -22.14 19.70 6.17
N ALA A 142 -23.01 20.64 5.79
CA ALA A 142 -22.99 22.01 6.32
C ALA A 142 -23.27 22.09 7.83
N SER A 143 -23.87 21.07 8.43
CA SER A 143 -24.16 21.00 9.87
C SER A 143 -23.09 20.27 10.70
N VAL A 144 -22.07 19.72 10.04
CA VAL A 144 -21.03 18.91 10.67
C VAL A 144 -19.71 19.68 10.63
N HIS A 145 -19.28 20.17 11.80
CA HIS A 145 -18.12 21.06 11.89
C HIS A 145 -16.92 20.42 12.58
N SER A 146 -17.14 19.32 13.30
CA SER A 146 -16.13 18.61 14.08
C SER A 146 -16.20 17.09 13.89
N PRO A 147 -15.12 16.36 14.21
CA PRO A 147 -15.15 14.90 14.28
C PRO A 147 -16.28 14.35 15.18
N SER A 148 -16.60 15.05 16.27
CA SER A 148 -17.70 14.69 17.18
C SER A 148 -19.08 14.80 16.50
N ASP A 149 -19.31 15.87 15.74
CA ASP A 149 -20.56 16.04 14.98
C ASP A 149 -20.70 14.94 13.92
N PHE A 150 -19.58 14.56 13.30
CA PHE A 150 -19.57 13.50 12.29
C PHE A 150 -19.85 12.14 12.92
N ALA A 151 -19.23 11.81 14.04
CA ALA A 151 -19.54 10.59 14.77
C ALA A 151 -21.01 10.55 15.21
N ALA A 152 -21.59 11.67 15.64
CA ALA A 152 -23.02 11.76 15.94
C ALA A 152 -23.90 11.53 14.70
N PHE A 153 -23.50 12.06 13.54
CA PHE A 153 -24.14 11.81 12.26
C PHE A 153 -24.09 10.32 11.88
N VAL A 154 -22.95 9.64 12.07
CA VAL A 154 -22.84 8.20 11.86
C VAL A 154 -23.82 7.45 12.77
N ARG A 155 -23.83 7.76 14.08
CA ARG A 155 -24.71 7.09 15.05
C ARG A 155 -26.19 7.22 14.70
N SER A 156 -26.63 8.37 14.20
CA SER A 156 -28.03 8.57 13.82
C SER A 156 -28.45 7.80 12.56
N HIS A 157 -27.50 7.25 11.80
CA HIS A 157 -27.75 6.49 10.59
C HIS A 157 -27.35 5.01 10.67
N MET A 158 -26.81 4.51 11.79
CA MET A 158 -26.37 3.11 11.91
C MET A 158 -27.46 2.07 11.55
N SER A 159 -28.74 2.38 11.73
CA SER A 159 -29.85 1.47 11.37
C SER A 159 -30.12 1.36 9.87
N ARG A 160 -29.36 2.09 9.04
CA ARG A 160 -29.54 2.21 7.60
C ARG A 160 -28.62 1.30 6.80
N SER A 161 -27.49 0.88 7.37
CA SER A 161 -26.79 -0.29 6.86
C SER A 161 -27.72 -1.50 6.96
N GLY A 162 -27.63 -2.46 6.02
CA GLY A 162 -28.30 -3.75 6.16
C GLY A 162 -27.95 -4.45 7.49
N ASP A 163 -28.35 -5.71 7.65
CA ASP A 163 -28.21 -6.38 8.94
C ASP A 163 -26.73 -6.66 9.32
N LEU A 164 -25.99 -5.64 9.76
CA LEU A 164 -24.61 -5.71 10.19
C LEU A 164 -24.46 -6.63 11.42
N ARG A 165 -25.55 -6.88 12.17
CA ARG A 165 -25.55 -7.85 13.26
C ARG A 165 -25.27 -9.28 12.79
N THR A 166 -25.40 -9.56 11.48
CA THR A 166 -24.99 -10.84 10.91
C THR A 166 -23.48 -11.02 10.79
N ILE A 167 -22.70 -9.93 10.90
CA ILE A 167 -21.24 -9.94 10.71
C ILE A 167 -20.46 -9.41 11.92
N VAL A 168 -21.05 -8.54 12.74
CA VAL A 168 -20.46 -8.00 13.97
C VAL A 168 -21.48 -8.02 15.11
N GLN A 169 -21.02 -8.27 16.33
CA GLN A 169 -21.88 -8.40 17.50
C GLN A 169 -21.98 -7.10 18.30
N SER A 170 -20.87 -6.37 18.46
CA SER A 170 -20.82 -5.14 19.24
C SER A 170 -21.42 -3.91 18.52
N ASP A 171 -21.87 -2.94 19.32
CA ASP A 171 -22.27 -1.62 18.81
C ASP A 171 -21.09 -0.86 18.19
N ASP A 172 -19.89 -1.08 18.70
CA ASP A 172 -18.65 -0.53 18.16
C ASP A 172 -18.36 -1.11 16.77
N GLY A 173 -18.57 -2.41 16.56
CA GLY A 173 -18.48 -3.03 15.24
C GLY A 173 -19.48 -2.43 14.24
N ILE A 174 -20.74 -2.25 14.66
CA ILE A 174 -21.74 -1.60 13.80
C ILE A 174 -21.33 -0.17 13.49
N PHE A 175 -20.86 0.58 14.50
CA PHE A 175 -20.43 1.95 14.30
C PHE A 175 -19.25 2.03 13.32
N ALA A 176 -18.23 1.19 13.50
CA ALA A 176 -17.03 1.20 12.66
C ALA A 176 -17.36 0.89 11.19
N LEU A 177 -18.17 -0.14 10.93
CA LEU A 177 -18.61 -0.48 9.59
C LEU A 177 -19.55 0.57 8.99
N SER A 178 -20.42 1.20 9.80
CA SER A 178 -21.28 2.30 9.34
C SER A 178 -20.46 3.54 8.99
N ALA A 179 -19.46 3.88 9.81
CA ALA A 179 -18.55 5.00 9.57
C ALA A 179 -17.78 4.79 8.27
N MET A 180 -17.23 3.59 8.04
CA MET A 180 -16.54 3.24 6.80
C MET A 180 -17.44 3.48 5.57
N GLN A 181 -18.69 3.03 5.61
CA GLN A 181 -19.65 3.18 4.52
C GLN A 181 -20.08 4.64 4.30
N ILE A 182 -20.19 5.44 5.36
CA ILE A 182 -20.46 6.88 5.23
C ILE A 182 -19.24 7.57 4.61
N VAL A 183 -18.02 7.30 5.11
CA VAL A 183 -16.78 7.89 4.59
C VAL A 183 -16.58 7.54 3.11
N SER A 184 -16.94 6.32 2.70
CA SER A 184 -16.89 5.88 1.30
C SER A 184 -17.76 6.72 0.36
N GLY A 185 -18.81 7.37 0.87
CA GLY A 185 -19.69 8.24 0.08
C GLY A 185 -19.28 9.72 0.04
N LEU A 186 -18.12 10.10 0.57
CA LEU A 186 -17.81 11.53 0.74
C LEU A 186 -17.29 12.21 -0.54
N TRP A 187 -16.47 11.57 -1.36
CA TRP A 187 -15.76 12.27 -2.43
C TRP A 187 -15.81 11.57 -3.77
N HIS A 188 -15.64 12.36 -4.83
CA HIS A 188 -15.11 11.84 -6.09
C HIS A 188 -13.64 11.44 -5.87
N TYR A 189 -13.27 10.23 -6.28
CA TYR A 189 -11.91 9.74 -6.13
C TYR A 189 -10.99 10.30 -7.21
N GLY A 190 -9.93 11.00 -6.80
CA GLY A 190 -8.98 11.67 -7.69
C GLY A 190 -9.54 12.97 -8.30
N ASN A 191 -8.79 13.59 -9.20
CA ASN A 191 -9.29 14.76 -9.95
C ASN A 191 -10.26 14.34 -11.06
N PHE A 192 -11.22 15.21 -11.39
CA PHE A 192 -12.15 15.04 -12.50
C PHE A 192 -11.41 15.11 -13.86
N ASP A 193 -10.57 16.13 -14.03
CA ASP A 193 -9.95 16.43 -15.33
C ASP A 193 -8.41 16.33 -15.30
N ASN A 194 -7.77 16.89 -14.26
CA ASN A 194 -6.32 16.99 -14.16
C ASN A 194 -5.71 15.79 -13.44
N LEU A 195 -5.50 14.70 -14.18
CA LEU A 195 -4.88 13.47 -13.68
C LEU A 195 -3.39 13.60 -13.32
N SER A 196 -2.76 14.74 -13.58
CA SER A 196 -1.34 14.97 -13.20
C SER A 196 -1.16 15.44 -11.76
N VAL A 197 -2.25 15.85 -11.10
CA VAL A 197 -2.27 16.24 -9.68
C VAL A 197 -2.81 15.07 -8.85
N THR A 198 -2.39 14.95 -7.59
CA THR A 198 -2.72 13.82 -6.70
C THR A 198 -4.22 13.62 -6.48
N GLY A 199 -5.01 14.70 -6.43
CA GLY A 199 -6.47 14.61 -6.26
C GLY A 199 -6.87 14.26 -4.83
N CYS A 200 -6.14 14.78 -3.84
CA CYS A 200 -6.48 14.69 -2.42
C CYS A 200 -7.15 16.00 -1.95
N VAL A 201 -7.84 15.99 -0.82
CA VAL A 201 -8.48 17.20 -0.24
C VAL A 201 -7.46 18.34 -0.07
N ARG A 202 -6.22 18.03 0.31
CA ARG A 202 -5.13 19.01 0.48
C ARG A 202 -4.51 19.53 -0.81
N ASN A 203 -4.62 18.78 -1.91
CA ASN A 203 -4.01 19.12 -3.19
C ASN A 203 -4.79 18.45 -4.32
N ASN A 204 -5.68 19.22 -4.93
CA ASN A 204 -6.52 18.82 -6.05
C ASN A 204 -6.72 20.01 -6.99
N GLU A 205 -7.33 19.76 -8.14
CA GLU A 205 -7.52 20.75 -9.20
C GLU A 205 -8.46 21.91 -8.82
N ASN A 206 -9.32 21.73 -7.81
CA ASN A 206 -10.23 22.78 -7.34
C ASN A 206 -9.53 23.76 -6.37
N LEU A 207 -8.28 23.49 -5.98
CA LEU A 207 -7.51 24.37 -5.13
C LEU A 207 -6.55 25.23 -5.95
N PRO A 208 -6.47 26.55 -5.67
CA PRO A 208 -5.50 27.42 -6.33
C PRO A 208 -4.06 27.08 -5.93
N GLU A 209 -3.87 26.52 -4.73
CA GLU A 209 -2.59 26.07 -4.20
C GLU A 209 -2.76 24.90 -3.21
N PRO A 210 -1.77 24.01 -3.08
CA PRO A 210 -1.78 22.98 -2.07
C PRO A 210 -1.86 23.56 -0.66
N LYS A 211 -2.68 22.96 0.20
CA LYS A 211 -2.80 23.34 1.60
C LYS A 211 -1.84 22.51 2.45
N SER A 212 -1.14 23.17 3.36
CA SER A 212 -0.24 22.50 4.31
C SER A 212 -1.01 21.72 5.38
N SER A 213 -2.16 22.23 5.83
CA SER A 213 -3.01 21.61 6.86
C SER A 213 -4.48 21.66 6.47
N ILE A 214 -5.25 20.66 6.91
CA ILE A 214 -6.68 20.52 6.61
C ILE A 214 -7.48 20.46 7.90
N LYS A 215 -8.45 21.38 8.04
CA LYS A 215 -9.44 21.34 9.12
C LYS A 215 -10.52 20.32 8.79
N PHE A 216 -11.15 19.75 9.82
CA PHE A 216 -12.20 18.75 9.63
C PHE A 216 -13.34 19.19 8.68
N ALA A 217 -13.82 20.43 8.85
CA ALA A 217 -14.85 20.99 7.97
C ALA A 217 -14.41 21.07 6.50
N GLU A 218 -13.11 21.23 6.23
CA GLU A 218 -12.58 21.29 4.87
C GLU A 218 -12.66 19.94 4.17
N TYR A 219 -12.39 18.83 4.89
CA TYR A 219 -12.64 17.48 4.38
C TYR A 219 -14.09 17.31 3.91
N LEU A 220 -15.06 17.72 4.73
CA LEU A 220 -16.47 17.55 4.39
C LEU A 220 -16.95 18.47 3.26
N SER A 221 -16.38 19.68 3.16
CA SER A 221 -16.70 20.63 2.10
C SER A 221 -16.08 20.29 0.75
N ALA A 222 -15.03 19.45 0.72
CA ALA A 222 -14.35 19.08 -0.51
C ALA A 222 -15.20 18.14 -1.36
N GLU A 223 -15.05 18.28 -2.69
CA GLU A 223 -15.67 17.38 -3.67
C GLU A 223 -14.77 16.22 -4.08
N ILE A 224 -13.45 16.43 -3.98
CA ILE A 224 -12.39 15.50 -4.38
C ILE A 224 -11.65 15.00 -3.15
N GLY A 225 -11.31 13.71 -3.13
CA GLY A 225 -10.50 13.08 -2.10
C GLY A 225 -9.74 11.86 -2.62
N CYS A 226 -8.69 11.49 -1.91
CA CYS A 226 -7.84 10.33 -2.17
C CYS A 226 -7.79 9.40 -0.96
N CYS A 227 -7.21 8.21 -1.10
CA CYS A 227 -7.19 7.16 -0.06
C CYS A 227 -6.72 7.66 1.32
N GLU A 228 -5.78 8.61 1.37
CA GLU A 228 -5.32 9.23 2.61
C GLU A 228 -6.43 10.04 3.31
N ASP A 229 -7.30 10.73 2.56
CA ASP A 229 -8.44 11.49 3.10
C ASP A 229 -9.50 10.56 3.69
N TYR A 230 -9.82 9.46 2.98
CA TYR A 230 -10.73 8.41 3.49
C TYR A 230 -10.19 7.81 4.79
N ALA A 231 -8.91 7.41 4.82
CA ALA A 231 -8.30 6.82 5.99
C ALA A 231 -8.26 7.80 7.18
N THR A 232 -8.02 9.08 6.91
CA THR A 232 -7.97 10.14 7.93
C THR A 232 -9.33 10.38 8.57
N VAL A 233 -10.38 10.61 7.77
CA VAL A 233 -11.72 10.89 8.31
C VAL A 233 -12.31 9.68 9.02
N LEU A 234 -12.06 8.46 8.52
CA LEU A 234 -12.46 7.25 9.23
C LEU A 234 -11.72 7.11 10.57
N SER A 235 -10.41 7.32 10.60
CA SER A 235 -9.62 7.24 11.84
C SER A 235 -10.12 8.23 12.90
N MET A 236 -10.40 9.48 12.50
CA MET A 236 -10.96 10.50 13.40
C MET A 236 -12.32 10.08 13.98
N ALA A 237 -13.20 9.50 13.17
CA ALA A 237 -14.51 9.03 13.63
C ALA A 237 -14.38 7.88 14.64
N LEU A 238 -13.48 6.94 14.39
CA LEU A 238 -13.20 5.80 15.27
C LEU A 238 -12.57 6.25 16.59
N GLU A 239 -11.63 7.20 16.56
CA GLU A 239 -10.98 7.75 17.75
C GLU A 239 -11.99 8.46 18.66
N ILE A 240 -12.88 9.28 18.09
CA ILE A 240 -13.97 9.94 18.83
C ILE A 240 -14.94 8.93 19.45
N ALA A 241 -15.17 7.80 18.78
CA ALA A 241 -16.01 6.74 19.31
C ALA A 241 -15.33 5.90 20.41
N GLY A 242 -14.04 6.16 20.70
CA GLY A 242 -13.27 5.39 21.68
C GLY A 242 -12.86 4.00 21.16
N ILE A 243 -12.92 3.78 19.84
CA ILE A 243 -12.61 2.49 19.22
C ILE A 243 -11.12 2.46 18.87
N GLN A 244 -10.43 1.45 19.37
CA GLN A 244 -9.02 1.24 19.08
C GLN A 244 -8.82 1.02 17.58
N ASN A 245 -8.02 1.89 16.95
CA ASN A 245 -7.76 1.85 15.53
C ASN A 245 -6.33 2.31 15.20
N ARG A 246 -5.87 1.98 13.98
CA ARG A 246 -4.59 2.42 13.41
C ARG A 246 -4.74 2.61 11.90
N VAL A 247 -3.93 3.48 11.31
CA VAL A 247 -3.85 3.65 9.86
C VAL A 247 -2.77 2.73 9.31
N VAL A 248 -3.08 2.00 8.25
CA VAL A 248 -2.13 1.21 7.47
C VAL A 248 -1.79 1.99 6.21
N LEU A 249 -0.52 2.32 6.05
CA LEU A 249 0.01 2.98 4.86
C LEU A 249 0.78 1.97 4.02
N LEU A 250 0.44 1.92 2.75
CA LEU A 250 1.13 1.17 1.71
C LEU A 250 1.88 2.15 0.80
N GLU A 251 2.75 1.64 -0.07
CA GLU A 251 3.45 2.49 -1.05
C GLU A 251 2.48 3.29 -1.95
N THR A 252 1.25 2.80 -2.15
CA THR A 252 0.27 3.36 -3.10
C THR A 252 -1.13 3.57 -2.53
N HIS A 253 -1.36 3.27 -1.25
CA HIS A 253 -2.71 3.26 -0.68
C HIS A 253 -2.71 3.46 0.83
N ALA A 254 -3.81 3.94 1.39
CA ALA A 254 -4.00 4.08 2.84
C ALA A 254 -5.38 3.56 3.24
N LEU A 255 -5.45 2.88 4.39
CA LEU A 255 -6.67 2.30 4.95
C LEU A 255 -6.57 2.20 6.48
N ASN A 256 -7.58 1.64 7.15
CA ASN A 256 -7.60 1.52 8.61
C ASN A 256 -7.62 0.06 9.06
N GLU A 257 -7.02 -0.21 10.22
CA GLU A 257 -7.33 -1.39 11.02
C GLU A 257 -8.08 -0.94 12.28
N VAL A 258 -9.05 -1.71 12.72
CA VAL A 258 -9.88 -1.45 13.91
C VAL A 258 -10.01 -2.70 14.76
N PHE A 259 -9.97 -2.58 16.09
CA PHE A 259 -10.18 -3.70 17.00
C PHE A 259 -11.65 -3.72 17.44
N ILE A 260 -12.41 -4.71 16.97
CA ILE A 260 -13.84 -4.91 17.26
C ILE A 260 -14.09 -6.40 17.50
N ASP A 261 -15.01 -6.72 18.42
CA ASP A 261 -15.38 -8.11 18.75
C ASP A 261 -14.16 -9.01 19.07
N ASP A 262 -13.21 -8.48 19.84
CA ASP A 262 -11.95 -9.14 20.25
C ASP A 262 -10.99 -9.51 19.11
N GLU A 263 -11.17 -8.94 17.91
CA GLU A 263 -10.30 -9.17 16.76
C GLU A 263 -10.00 -7.89 15.97
N TRP A 264 -8.88 -7.90 15.24
CA TRP A 264 -8.55 -6.83 14.31
C TRP A 264 -9.26 -7.03 12.98
N TRP A 265 -9.91 -5.98 12.50
CA TRP A 265 -10.50 -5.87 11.18
C TRP A 265 -9.75 -4.83 10.35
N THR A 266 -9.66 -5.06 9.05
CA THR A 266 -9.14 -4.09 8.10
C THR A 266 -10.31 -3.43 7.38
N LEU A 267 -10.41 -2.11 7.43
CA LEU A 267 -11.46 -1.31 6.82
C LEU A 267 -10.88 -0.40 5.73
N ASP A 268 -11.38 -0.55 4.51
CA ASP A 268 -11.01 0.29 3.37
C ASP A 268 -12.22 1.09 2.90
N ALA A 269 -12.35 2.29 3.45
CA ALA A 269 -13.41 3.22 3.09
C ALA A 269 -13.28 3.73 1.64
N ASN A 270 -12.07 3.74 1.05
CA ASN A 270 -11.89 4.22 -0.31
C ASN A 270 -12.56 3.30 -1.35
N ILE A 271 -12.58 1.99 -1.11
CA ILE A 271 -13.23 1.02 -2.00
C ILE A 271 -14.50 0.37 -1.42
N GLY A 272 -14.86 0.70 -0.18
CA GLY A 272 -16.06 0.19 0.49
C GLY A 272 -15.96 -1.31 0.77
N VAL A 273 -14.82 -1.76 1.30
CA VAL A 273 -14.54 -3.16 1.61
C VAL A 273 -14.02 -3.28 3.03
N ALA A 274 -14.58 -4.23 3.79
CA ALA A 274 -14.08 -4.64 5.09
C ALA A 274 -13.55 -6.08 5.03
N TYR A 275 -12.45 -6.34 5.73
CA TYR A 275 -11.85 -7.65 5.89
C TYR A 275 -11.87 -7.99 7.38
N GLN A 276 -12.47 -9.13 7.73
CA GLN A 276 -12.44 -9.65 9.10
C GLN A 276 -11.09 -10.33 9.36
N ALA A 277 -10.04 -9.51 9.42
CA ALA A 277 -8.66 -9.90 9.70
C ALA A 277 -7.77 -8.65 9.82
N ALA A 278 -6.66 -8.78 10.56
CA ALA A 278 -5.58 -7.80 10.53
C ALA A 278 -4.91 -7.76 9.15
N TRP A 279 -4.33 -6.63 8.78
CA TRP A 279 -3.75 -6.41 7.45
C TRP A 279 -2.71 -7.45 7.07
N GLU A 280 -1.87 -7.87 8.01
CA GLU A 280 -0.86 -8.90 7.80
C GLU A 280 -1.47 -10.25 7.36
N GLN A 281 -2.61 -10.64 7.92
CA GLN A 281 -3.38 -11.81 7.50
C GLN A 281 -4.13 -11.55 6.18
N VAL A 282 -4.57 -10.32 5.95
CA VAL A 282 -5.18 -9.92 4.67
C VAL A 282 -4.20 -10.05 3.51
N VAL A 283 -2.89 -9.89 3.73
CA VAL A 283 -1.87 -9.90 2.64
C VAL A 283 -0.90 -11.08 2.68
N ASP A 284 -1.04 -12.01 3.61
CA ASP A 284 -0.14 -13.18 3.71
C ASP A 284 -0.28 -14.19 2.56
N GLY A 285 -1.33 -14.06 1.74
CA GLY A 285 -1.64 -14.99 0.64
C GLY A 285 -2.07 -16.39 1.11
N ALA A 286 -2.26 -16.61 2.41
CA ALA A 286 -2.47 -17.92 3.02
C ALA A 286 -3.74 -17.99 3.87
N SER A 287 -4.02 -16.98 4.69
CA SER A 287 -5.16 -16.98 5.60
C SER A 287 -6.49 -16.96 4.86
N GLU A 288 -7.47 -17.71 5.35
CA GLU A 288 -8.87 -17.51 4.95
C GLU A 288 -9.41 -16.25 5.60
N VAL A 289 -10.04 -15.38 4.80
CA VAL A 289 -10.51 -14.07 5.26
C VAL A 289 -11.94 -13.87 4.77
N ASN A 290 -12.85 -13.49 5.67
CA ASN A 290 -14.17 -13.03 5.27
C ASN A 290 -14.07 -11.60 4.75
N VAL A 291 -14.58 -11.36 3.54
CA VAL A 291 -14.50 -10.07 2.86
C VAL A 291 -15.91 -9.55 2.61
N TYR A 292 -16.23 -8.44 3.24
CA TYR A 292 -17.53 -7.81 3.15
C TYR A 292 -17.44 -6.60 2.25
N THR A 293 -18.26 -6.58 1.21
CA THR A 293 -18.30 -5.46 0.30
C THR A 293 -19.62 -4.71 0.42
N PHE A 294 -19.54 -3.38 0.36
CA PHE A 294 -20.71 -2.52 0.49
C PHE A 294 -20.96 -1.78 -0.83
N PRO A 295 -22.23 -1.38 -1.10
CA PRO A 295 -22.52 -0.40 -2.14
C PRO A 295 -21.70 0.86 -1.93
N HIS A 296 -21.04 1.31 -3.01
CA HIS A 296 -20.15 2.46 -2.97
C HIS A 296 -20.60 3.47 -4.02
N GLU A 297 -20.99 4.64 -3.55
CA GLU A 297 -21.66 5.62 -4.40
C GLU A 297 -20.71 6.22 -5.47
N GLY A 298 -19.42 6.36 -5.14
CA GLY A 298 -18.37 6.69 -6.12
C GLY A 298 -18.15 5.67 -7.25
N MET A 299 -18.79 4.50 -7.22
CA MET A 299 -18.75 3.50 -8.30
C MET A 299 -20.08 3.41 -9.07
N ARG A 300 -21.13 4.14 -8.63
CA ARG A 300 -22.45 4.11 -9.26
C ARG A 300 -22.50 5.11 -10.41
N LEU A 301 -22.69 4.61 -11.64
CA LEU A 301 -22.92 5.47 -12.81
C LEU A 301 -24.09 6.42 -12.56
N GLY A 302 -23.88 7.70 -12.88
CA GLY A 302 -24.86 8.77 -12.62
C GLY A 302 -24.76 9.39 -11.23
N SER A 303 -23.93 8.85 -10.32
CA SER A 303 -23.60 9.52 -9.08
C SER A 303 -22.80 10.79 -9.33
N ARG A 304 -23.00 11.82 -8.50
CA ARG A 304 -22.20 13.05 -8.54
C ARG A 304 -20.73 12.81 -8.19
N ILE A 305 -20.46 11.78 -7.39
CA ILE A 305 -19.10 11.41 -6.95
C ILE A 305 -18.55 10.22 -7.73
N TYR A 306 -19.20 9.83 -8.84
CA TYR A 306 -18.76 8.71 -9.66
C TYR A 306 -17.34 8.91 -10.17
N SER A 307 -16.46 7.94 -9.94
CA SER A 307 -15.08 7.89 -10.43
C SER A 307 -14.80 6.51 -11.06
N ALA A 308 -14.60 6.49 -12.39
CA ALA A 308 -14.28 5.25 -13.11
C ALA A 308 -12.98 4.57 -12.60
N PRO A 309 -11.89 5.31 -12.29
CA PRO A 309 -10.70 4.74 -11.66
C PRO A 309 -10.99 3.96 -10.37
N LEU A 310 -11.95 4.41 -9.56
CA LEU A 310 -12.27 3.78 -8.28
C LEU A 310 -12.75 2.33 -8.42
N ASN A 311 -13.58 2.06 -9.44
CA ASN A 311 -14.07 0.71 -9.73
C ASN A 311 -12.93 -0.24 -10.16
N ASN A 312 -12.00 0.27 -10.97
CA ASN A 312 -10.80 -0.47 -11.38
C ASN A 312 -9.87 -0.74 -10.20
N ILE A 313 -9.70 0.25 -9.31
CA ILE A 313 -8.93 0.10 -8.08
C ILE A 313 -9.53 -0.98 -7.21
N ARG A 314 -10.84 -0.95 -6.89
CA ARG A 314 -11.47 -2.00 -6.08
C ARG A 314 -11.20 -3.41 -6.62
N THR A 315 -11.39 -3.61 -7.93
CA THR A 315 -11.22 -4.93 -8.55
C THR A 315 -9.76 -5.38 -8.51
N SER A 316 -8.84 -4.50 -8.94
CA SER A 316 -7.41 -4.82 -9.00
C SER A 316 -6.77 -4.94 -7.62
N PHE A 317 -7.20 -4.12 -6.66
CA PHE A 317 -6.69 -4.11 -5.29
C PHE A 317 -7.08 -5.40 -4.57
N VAL A 318 -8.37 -5.77 -4.56
CA VAL A 318 -8.83 -7.03 -3.95
C VAL A 318 -8.12 -8.25 -4.56
N ALA A 319 -7.88 -8.25 -5.87
CA ALA A 319 -7.12 -9.32 -6.53
C ALA A 319 -5.65 -9.37 -6.06
N GLN A 320 -4.98 -8.22 -5.97
CA GLN A 320 -3.59 -8.12 -5.48
C GLN A 320 -3.46 -8.55 -4.02
N LEU A 321 -4.39 -8.15 -3.16
CA LEU A 321 -4.43 -8.59 -1.75
C LEU A 321 -4.61 -10.09 -1.64
N ALA A 322 -5.57 -10.62 -2.38
CA ALA A 322 -5.86 -12.04 -2.35
C ALA A 322 -4.67 -12.88 -2.87
N ALA A 323 -3.85 -12.32 -3.77
CA ALA A 323 -2.59 -12.89 -4.24
C ALA A 323 -1.37 -12.62 -3.32
N GLY A 324 -1.53 -11.91 -2.20
CA GLY A 324 -0.45 -11.60 -1.27
C GLY A 324 0.62 -10.65 -1.81
N LEU A 325 0.26 -9.80 -2.78
CA LEU A 325 1.22 -8.91 -3.46
C LEU A 325 1.46 -7.58 -2.72
N MET A 326 0.73 -7.31 -1.64
CA MET A 326 0.76 -6.02 -0.92
C MET A 326 1.36 -6.16 0.49
N PHE A 327 2.52 -6.81 0.57
CA PHE A 327 3.17 -7.19 1.83
C PHE A 327 4.02 -6.09 2.48
N LYS A 328 4.28 -4.98 1.77
CA LYS A 328 4.99 -3.82 2.35
C LYS A 328 3.99 -2.80 2.87
N PHE A 329 4.02 -2.56 4.16
CA PHE A 329 3.16 -1.58 4.81
C PHE A 329 3.79 -1.07 6.11
N ASP A 330 3.35 0.11 6.54
CA ASP A 330 3.63 0.70 7.83
C ASP A 330 2.31 0.94 8.59
N ARG A 331 2.36 0.92 9.92
CA ARG A 331 1.22 1.21 10.80
C ARG A 331 1.47 2.47 11.60
N TYR A 332 0.45 3.31 11.69
CA TYR A 332 0.48 4.58 12.41
C TYR A 332 -0.67 4.65 13.42
N LEU A 333 -0.37 5.13 14.63
CA LEU A 333 -1.43 5.55 15.54
C LEU A 333 -2.20 6.73 14.91
N PRO A 334 -3.50 6.89 15.20
CA PRO A 334 -4.31 7.98 14.67
C PRO A 334 -3.67 9.36 14.89
N THR A 335 -3.17 9.64 16.09
CA THR A 335 -2.52 10.91 16.45
C THR A 335 -1.27 11.18 15.63
N ASP A 336 -0.45 10.14 15.41
CA ASP A 336 0.78 10.25 14.63
C ASP A 336 0.47 10.43 13.15
N TRP A 337 -0.50 9.67 12.62
CA TRP A 337 -0.98 9.80 11.25
C TRP A 337 -1.47 11.22 10.97
N ILE A 338 -2.40 11.73 11.78
CA ILE A 338 -3.01 13.06 11.61
C ILE A 338 -1.96 14.15 11.70
N SER A 339 -0.99 14.04 12.63
CA SER A 339 0.11 15.00 12.76
C SER A 339 1.01 14.99 11.52
N ASN A 340 1.40 13.82 11.02
CA ASN A 340 2.30 13.72 9.86
C ASN A 340 1.60 14.13 8.56
N TYR A 341 0.33 13.74 8.39
CA TYR A 341 -0.47 14.05 7.23
C TYR A 341 -0.68 15.56 7.04
N ASN A 342 -0.90 16.28 8.15
CA ASN A 342 -1.19 17.71 8.18
C ASN A 342 0.03 18.62 8.29
N ASN A 343 1.25 18.10 8.42
CA ASN A 343 2.44 18.94 8.60
C ASN A 343 3.45 18.79 7.45
N ASP A 344 3.64 17.58 6.91
CA ASP A 344 4.83 17.33 6.09
C ASP A 344 4.56 17.25 4.58
N GLY A 345 3.30 17.21 4.13
CA GLY A 345 2.94 17.16 2.70
C GLY A 345 3.45 15.91 1.94
N PHE A 346 4.34 15.14 2.54
CA PHE A 346 5.01 13.95 2.03
C PHE A 346 5.66 13.26 3.23
N PHE A 347 5.33 12.00 3.52
CA PHE A 347 5.87 11.28 4.69
C PHE A 347 7.40 11.19 4.58
N PRO A 348 8.18 11.84 5.47
CA PRO A 348 9.61 11.61 5.56
C PRO A 348 9.82 10.19 6.10
N SER A 349 10.83 9.48 5.60
CA SER A 349 11.18 8.10 5.94
C SER A 349 11.63 7.85 7.40
N GLY A 350 11.24 8.69 8.36
CA GLY A 350 11.75 8.72 9.73
C GLY A 350 10.72 8.77 10.86
N THR A 351 9.42 8.64 10.59
CA THR A 351 8.37 8.59 11.64
C THR A 351 8.41 7.28 12.42
N ARG A 352 7.98 7.33 13.70
CA ARG A 352 7.98 6.17 14.62
C ARG A 352 7.12 5.05 14.04
N LYS A 353 7.78 4.12 13.33
CA LYS A 353 7.18 2.87 12.91
C LYS A 353 6.80 2.09 14.16
N ILE A 354 5.52 1.75 14.31
CA ILE A 354 5.13 0.66 15.21
C ILE A 354 5.67 -0.59 14.53
N THR A 355 6.88 -1.02 14.93
CA THR A 355 7.38 -2.33 14.55
C THR A 355 6.43 -3.32 15.22
N ALA A 356 5.86 -4.24 14.44
CA ALA A 356 4.94 -5.25 14.95
C ALA A 356 5.57 -5.90 16.19
N VAL A 357 4.98 -5.64 17.36
CA VAL A 357 5.24 -6.43 18.55
C VAL A 357 4.33 -7.63 18.40
N GLU A 358 4.93 -8.81 18.27
CA GLU A 358 4.24 -10.11 18.27
C GLU A 358 3.29 -10.26 19.46
#